data_AF-A0A8J2KAQ3-F1
#
_entry.id   AF-A0A8J2KAQ3-F1
#
_cell.length_a   1.000
_cell.length_b   1.000
_cell.length_c   1.000
_cell.angle_alpha   90.00
_cell.angle_beta   90.00
_cell.angle_gamma   90.00
#
_symmetry.space_group_name_H-M   'P 1'
#
loop_
_entity.id
_entity.type
_entity.pdbx_description
1 polymer ?
#
loop_
_entity_poly.entity_id
_entity_poly.type
_entity_poly.pdbx_seq_one_letter_code
_entity_poly.pdbx_strand_id
1 'polypeptide(L)'
;MPRKKKRNFNPYTPLVSPASGLSTTDGRELSPNSVLDNFPCGSSLEVDASNTLEACDQTQENVTDEDEDVSALLSNLSLVGDESGDGSLPPAVLYFGWLFKSDVCAALKEISVAYIQQCYFGVSQFERFLTTSSEKRGVRDHMDFYQYPARSRKTRELPDYHVTAKYCGREKLPTQEYGKEFGHLLGTGSNVHIIGLFFTEKTFGFRVKLTPQQIPLFDEKDASTKCRSKSSAQTIPSKSHCDDKISRAHITIGCAPNVKAYQAGEDLKDLIDLETRVQSVFTADYTLENGDVLRQFGRFGDAFIVYLSKQFIVNAEFNFKT
;
A
#
# COMPACT_ATOMS: atom_id res chain seq x y z
N MET A 1 8.88 -29.17 58.10
CA MET A 1 8.51 -27.73 58.20
C MET A 1 7.57 -27.36 57.06
N PRO A 2 6.58 -26.47 57.29
CA PRO A 2 5.30 -26.47 56.57
C PRO A 2 5.25 -25.54 55.34
N ARG A 3 4.40 -25.94 54.39
CA ARG A 3 3.98 -25.20 53.18
C ARG A 3 3.21 -23.92 53.54
N LYS A 4 3.57 -22.77 52.95
CA LYS A 4 2.72 -21.58 52.92
C LYS A 4 2.02 -21.46 51.56
N LYS A 5 0.69 -21.51 51.61
CA LYS A 5 -0.24 -21.31 50.48
C LYS A 5 -0.30 -19.82 50.09
N LYS A 6 -0.36 -19.57 48.78
CA LYS A 6 -0.65 -18.28 48.13
C LYS A 6 -2.08 -17.82 48.49
N ARG A 7 -2.26 -16.54 48.81
CA ARG A 7 -3.56 -15.85 48.83
C ARG A 7 -3.73 -15.13 47.49
N ASN A 8 -4.77 -15.50 46.75
CA ASN A 8 -5.22 -14.78 45.56
C ASN A 8 -6.05 -13.57 46.00
N PHE A 9 -5.66 -12.39 45.55
CA PHE A 9 -6.44 -11.16 45.64
C PHE A 9 -7.29 -11.03 44.37
N ASN A 10 -8.60 -10.84 44.52
CA ASN A 10 -9.53 -10.56 43.44
C ASN A 10 -10.07 -9.13 43.64
N PRO A 11 -9.69 -8.14 42.81
CA PRO A 11 -10.22 -6.80 42.92
C PRO A 11 -11.38 -6.58 41.93
N TYR A 12 -12.35 -5.77 42.37
CA TYR A 12 -13.47 -5.16 41.61
C TYR A 12 -14.83 -5.85 41.66
N THR A 13 -15.49 -5.68 42.81
CA THR A 13 -16.94 -5.43 42.91
C THR A 13 -17.21 -3.92 42.90
N PRO A 14 -18.30 -3.44 42.26
CA PRO A 14 -18.62 -2.01 42.15
C PRO A 14 -19.37 -1.48 43.38
N LEU A 15 -19.09 -0.22 43.75
CA LEU A 15 -19.81 0.52 44.80
C LEU A 15 -20.87 1.43 44.18
N VAL A 16 -22.08 1.36 44.73
CA VAL A 16 -23.26 2.17 44.42
C VAL A 16 -23.29 3.42 45.30
N SER A 17 -23.89 4.48 44.74
CA SER A 17 -24.05 5.88 45.16
C SER A 17 -24.61 6.16 46.57
N PRO A 18 -24.67 7.45 46.95
CA PRO A 18 -26.01 8.06 47.01
C PRO A 18 -26.11 9.51 46.51
N ALA A 19 -27.36 9.91 46.27
CA ALA A 19 -27.83 11.16 45.69
C ALA A 19 -28.12 12.28 46.71
N SER A 20 -28.16 13.54 46.23
CA SER A 20 -28.98 14.70 46.67
C SER A 20 -28.37 15.98 46.04
N GLY A 21 -29.07 17.02 45.57
CA GLY A 21 -30.49 17.38 45.47
C GLY A 21 -30.61 18.77 44.77
N LEU A 22 -31.73 18.94 44.05
CA LEU A 22 -32.50 20.12 43.57
C LEU A 22 -31.97 21.59 43.54
N SER A 23 -32.36 22.29 42.44
CA SER A 23 -33.09 23.61 42.34
C SER A 23 -32.58 24.48 41.15
N THR A 24 -33.27 24.56 40.00
CA THR A 24 -34.19 25.65 39.49
C THR A 24 -33.58 27.08 39.52
N THR A 25 -33.56 27.95 38.48
CA THR A 25 -34.58 28.37 37.49
C THR A 25 -33.98 29.08 36.23
N ASP A 26 -34.87 29.36 35.24
CA ASP A 26 -34.88 30.40 34.18
C ASP A 26 -33.94 30.25 32.96
N GLY A 27 -34.35 30.29 31.69
CA GLY A 27 -35.61 30.74 31.08
C GLY A 27 -35.44 32.09 30.38
N ARG A 28 -34.92 32.12 29.13
CA ARG A 28 -35.15 33.22 28.16
C ARG A 28 -34.80 32.83 26.72
N GLU A 29 -35.85 32.62 25.93
CA GLU A 29 -35.92 32.82 24.48
C GLU A 29 -35.67 34.29 24.12
N LEU A 30 -34.90 34.55 23.07
CA LEU A 30 -35.14 35.62 22.09
C LEU A 30 -34.56 35.19 20.74
N SER A 31 -35.40 35.30 19.70
CA SER A 31 -35.10 35.14 18.28
C SER A 31 -34.92 36.53 17.60
N PRO A 32 -34.92 36.68 16.26
CA PRO A 32 -33.73 36.86 15.43
C PRO A 32 -33.65 38.23 14.71
N ASN A 33 -32.57 38.42 13.94
CA ASN A 33 -32.32 39.35 12.82
C ASN A 33 -31.24 40.43 13.04
N SER A 34 -30.17 40.33 12.24
CA SER A 34 -29.88 41.21 11.08
C SER A 34 -28.42 41.73 10.96
N VAL A 35 -28.01 41.86 9.69
CA VAL A 35 -26.93 42.72 9.12
C VAL A 35 -25.50 42.18 9.28
N LEU A 36 -24.96 41.48 8.27
CA LEU A 36 -24.26 41.97 7.06
C LEU A 36 -22.79 42.40 7.30
N ASP A 37 -21.96 41.74 6.49
CA ASP A 37 -20.77 42.21 5.78
C ASP A 37 -19.35 42.09 6.38
N ASN A 38 -18.51 41.54 5.49
CA ASN A 38 -17.08 41.75 5.29
C ASN A 38 -16.10 40.77 5.94
N PHE A 39 -15.87 39.64 5.27
CA PHE A 39 -14.50 39.13 5.09
C PHE A 39 -14.28 38.66 3.63
N PRO A 40 -13.10 38.95 3.06
CA PRO A 40 -12.88 38.92 1.62
C PRO A 40 -12.70 37.50 1.09
N CYS A 41 -13.42 37.24 0.01
CA CYS A 41 -13.17 36.18 -0.96
C CYS A 41 -11.74 36.36 -1.52
N GLY A 42 -10.89 35.37 -1.28
CA GLY A 42 -9.50 35.33 -1.73
C GLY A 42 -9.22 34.03 -2.47
N SER A 43 -9.30 34.12 -3.80
CA SER A 43 -8.63 33.30 -4.82
C SER A 43 -8.69 31.78 -4.67
N SER A 44 -9.63 31.21 -5.44
CA SER A 44 -9.53 29.89 -6.05
C SER A 44 -8.16 29.73 -6.73
N LEU A 45 -7.32 28.82 -6.22
CA LEU A 45 -6.19 28.27 -6.95
C LEU A 45 -6.66 26.95 -7.54
N GLU A 46 -7.19 27.02 -8.76
CA GLU A 46 -7.32 25.86 -9.63
C GLU A 46 -5.89 25.40 -9.95
N VAL A 47 -5.47 24.32 -9.31
CA VAL A 47 -4.23 23.63 -9.69
C VAL A 47 -4.64 22.58 -10.71
N ASP A 48 -4.54 22.97 -11.99
CA ASP A 48 -4.66 22.08 -13.13
C ASP A 48 -3.50 21.07 -13.10
N ALA A 49 -3.72 19.94 -12.42
CA ALA A 49 -2.83 18.77 -12.44
C ALA A 49 -3.11 17.83 -13.63
N SER A 50 -3.80 18.33 -14.66
CA SER A 50 -4.11 17.60 -15.88
C SER A 50 -3.23 18.10 -17.02
N ASN A 51 -1.96 17.66 -17.09
CA ASN A 51 -1.18 17.58 -18.35
C ASN A 51 0.23 17.03 -18.14
N THR A 52 0.37 15.79 -17.66
CA THR A 52 1.58 14.99 -17.95
C THR A 52 1.35 13.48 -17.78
N LEU A 53 0.26 12.95 -18.30
CA LEU A 53 0.16 11.53 -18.66
C LEU A 53 -0.61 11.47 -19.97
N GLU A 54 0.12 11.34 -21.08
CA GLU A 54 -0.51 11.00 -22.36
C GLU A 54 -1.24 9.67 -22.17
N ALA A 55 -2.57 9.73 -22.23
CA ALA A 55 -3.38 8.57 -22.52
C ALA A 55 -2.93 8.06 -23.89
N CYS A 56 -2.25 6.92 -23.90
CA CYS A 56 -1.92 6.22 -25.14
C CYS A 56 -3.24 5.69 -25.72
N ASP A 57 -3.84 6.48 -26.60
CA ASP A 57 -4.95 6.07 -27.45
C ASP A 57 -4.38 5.19 -28.56
N GLN A 58 -4.76 3.91 -28.55
CA GLN A 58 -4.64 3.04 -29.72
C GLN A 58 -5.55 1.81 -29.62
N THR A 59 -6.54 1.80 -30.53
CA THR A 59 -7.01 0.67 -31.33
C THR A 59 -7.36 -0.64 -30.61
N GLN A 60 -8.67 -0.95 -30.62
CA GLN A 60 -9.19 -2.31 -30.48
C GLN A 60 -8.57 -3.23 -31.54
N GLU A 61 -7.61 -4.05 -31.13
CA GLU A 61 -7.30 -5.30 -31.82
C GLU A 61 -7.87 -6.47 -31.01
N ASN A 62 -8.45 -7.41 -31.74
CA ASN A 62 -9.10 -8.58 -31.20
C ASN A 62 -8.10 -9.42 -30.38
N VAL A 63 -8.46 -9.68 -29.12
CA VAL A 63 -7.77 -10.63 -28.24
C VAL A 63 -8.10 -12.03 -28.72
N THR A 64 -7.15 -12.70 -29.37
CA THR A 64 -7.09 -14.15 -29.43
C THR A 64 -6.25 -14.65 -28.27
N ASP A 65 -6.78 -15.64 -27.53
CA ASP A 65 -6.07 -16.37 -26.47
C ASP A 65 -4.77 -16.97 -27.04
N GLU A 66 -3.64 -16.40 -26.63
CA GLU A 66 -2.34 -17.03 -26.78
C GLU A 66 -1.77 -17.32 -25.39
N ASP A 67 -1.97 -18.56 -24.95
CA ASP A 67 -1.09 -19.22 -23.98
C ASP A 67 0.28 -19.43 -24.66
N GLU A 68 1.06 -18.35 -24.80
CA GLU A 68 2.43 -18.44 -25.29
C GLU A 68 3.33 -19.05 -24.21
N ASP A 69 4.05 -20.08 -24.62
CA ASP A 69 5.01 -20.83 -23.82
C ASP A 69 6.17 -19.92 -23.37
N VAL A 70 6.05 -19.41 -22.14
CA VAL A 70 7.02 -18.51 -21.48
C VAL A 70 8.44 -19.09 -21.46
N SER A 71 8.57 -20.42 -21.56
CA SER A 71 9.87 -21.11 -21.66
C SER A 71 10.61 -20.79 -22.96
N ALA A 72 9.89 -20.55 -24.07
CA ALA A 72 10.48 -20.25 -25.37
C ALA A 72 10.96 -18.78 -25.47
N LEU A 73 10.23 -17.84 -24.87
CA LEU A 73 10.63 -16.42 -24.85
C LEU A 73 11.89 -16.17 -24.02
N LEU A 74 12.04 -16.87 -22.89
CA LEU A 74 13.26 -16.81 -22.08
C LEU A 74 14.47 -17.42 -22.80
N SER A 75 14.25 -18.38 -23.70
CA SER A 75 15.33 -19.02 -24.46
C SER A 75 15.88 -18.18 -25.62
N ASN A 76 15.14 -17.16 -26.09
CA ASN A 76 15.53 -16.31 -27.23
C ASN A 76 16.27 -15.01 -26.83
N LEU A 77 16.48 -14.76 -25.54
CA LEU A 77 17.10 -13.54 -25.00
C LEU A 77 18.64 -13.59 -24.88
N SER A 78 19.32 -14.45 -25.67
CA SER A 78 20.78 -14.45 -25.84
C SER A 78 21.07 -14.26 -27.34
N LEU A 79 21.92 -13.36 -27.86
CA LEU A 79 23.15 -12.73 -27.39
C LEU A 79 23.33 -11.41 -28.17
N VAL A 80 23.35 -10.25 -27.50
CA VAL A 80 24.22 -9.13 -27.89
C VAL A 80 24.59 -8.39 -26.59
N GLY A 81 25.78 -8.66 -26.07
CA GLY A 81 26.31 -7.97 -24.90
C GLY A 81 27.83 -7.96 -24.97
N ASP A 82 28.37 -6.78 -25.21
CA ASP A 82 29.79 -6.47 -25.43
C ASP A 82 30.61 -6.71 -24.15
N GLU A 83 31.75 -7.39 -24.28
CA GLU A 83 32.67 -7.71 -23.18
C GLU A 83 33.57 -6.52 -22.85
N SER A 84 33.25 -5.71 -21.84
CA SER A 84 34.27 -4.87 -21.17
C SER A 84 33.81 -4.31 -19.82
N GLY A 85 33.81 -5.19 -18.83
CA GLY A 85 33.76 -4.89 -17.40
C GLY A 85 33.71 -6.22 -16.69
N ASP A 86 34.53 -6.43 -15.65
CA ASP A 86 34.40 -7.60 -14.78
C ASP A 86 32.96 -7.58 -14.22
N GLY A 87 32.05 -8.28 -14.89
CA GLY A 87 30.60 -8.29 -14.65
C GLY A 87 30.22 -8.99 -13.35
N SER A 88 31.14 -9.03 -12.38
CA SER A 88 30.89 -9.56 -11.06
C SER A 88 30.01 -8.57 -10.28
N LEU A 89 28.85 -9.07 -9.85
CA LEU A 89 27.97 -8.34 -8.96
C LEU A 89 28.72 -7.95 -7.68
N PRO A 90 28.43 -6.76 -7.12
CA PRO A 90 29.05 -6.37 -5.87
C PRO A 90 28.69 -7.38 -4.77
N PRO A 91 29.65 -7.72 -3.89
CA PRO A 91 29.46 -8.79 -2.90
C PRO A 91 28.40 -8.48 -1.83
N ALA A 92 27.86 -7.26 -1.80
CA ALA A 92 26.95 -6.76 -0.78
C ALA A 92 25.69 -6.12 -1.39
N VAL A 93 25.01 -6.83 -2.29
CA VAL A 93 23.67 -6.41 -2.73
C VAL A 93 22.69 -6.57 -1.55
N LEU A 94 21.99 -5.49 -1.21
CA LEU A 94 20.93 -5.49 -0.22
C LEU A 94 19.67 -6.17 -0.77
N TYR A 95 19.25 -5.80 -1.98
CA TYR A 95 18.11 -6.41 -2.68
C TYR A 95 18.18 -6.19 -4.19
N PHE A 96 17.51 -7.06 -4.94
CA PHE A 96 17.15 -6.89 -6.34
C PHE A 96 15.68 -6.47 -6.46
N GLY A 97 15.33 -5.71 -7.49
CA GLY A 97 13.96 -5.27 -7.70
C GLY A 97 13.78 -4.37 -8.92
N TRP A 98 12.57 -3.86 -9.06
CA TRP A 98 12.22 -2.86 -10.06
C TRP A 98 12.32 -1.47 -9.45
N LEU A 99 13.30 -0.68 -9.90
CA LEU A 99 13.62 0.64 -9.38
C LEU A 99 12.99 1.70 -10.29
N PHE A 100 12.27 2.65 -9.71
CA PHE A 100 11.64 3.73 -10.45
C PHE A 100 12.60 4.92 -10.63
N LYS A 101 12.46 5.61 -11.77
CA LYS A 101 13.15 6.87 -12.02
C LYS A 101 12.54 8.00 -11.19
N SER A 102 13.28 9.10 -11.03
CA SER A 102 12.90 10.20 -10.14
C SER A 102 11.56 10.88 -10.52
N ASP A 103 11.27 10.98 -11.81
CA ASP A 103 10.00 11.50 -12.34
C ASP A 103 8.82 10.59 -11.97
N VAL A 104 8.98 9.27 -12.14
CA VAL A 104 8.00 8.28 -11.71
C VAL A 104 7.83 8.31 -10.18
N CYS A 105 8.92 8.44 -9.42
CA CYS A 105 8.83 8.59 -7.96
C CYS A 105 8.06 9.83 -7.53
N ALA A 106 8.24 10.96 -8.22
CA ALA A 106 7.50 12.19 -7.97
C ALA A 106 6.00 11.98 -8.23
N ALA A 107 5.64 11.43 -9.39
CA ALA A 107 4.25 11.14 -9.75
C ALA A 107 3.59 10.18 -8.74
N LEU A 108 4.26 9.09 -8.37
CA LEU A 108 3.75 8.14 -7.37
C LEU A 108 3.51 8.82 -6.01
N LYS A 109 4.37 9.76 -5.61
CA LYS A 109 4.19 10.52 -4.38
C LYS A 109 2.95 11.41 -4.48
N GLU A 110 2.78 12.15 -5.56
CA GLU A 110 1.62 13.03 -5.77
C GLU A 110 0.30 12.23 -5.78
N ILE A 111 0.25 11.13 -6.54
CA ILE A 111 -0.89 10.21 -6.56
C ILE A 111 -1.21 9.72 -5.15
N SER A 112 -0.18 9.32 -4.40
CA SER A 112 -0.37 8.78 -3.04
C SER A 112 -0.98 9.80 -2.08
N VAL A 113 -0.58 11.07 -2.17
CA VAL A 113 -1.13 12.17 -1.36
C VAL A 113 -2.59 12.43 -1.75
N ALA A 114 -2.90 12.44 -3.05
CA ALA A 114 -4.26 12.63 -3.53
C ALA A 114 -5.21 11.54 -3.00
N TYR A 115 -4.80 10.26 -3.02
CA TYR A 115 -5.61 9.18 -2.45
C TYR A 115 -5.79 9.29 -0.93
N ILE A 116 -4.74 9.66 -0.18
CA ILE A 116 -4.89 9.88 1.27
C ILE A 116 -5.93 10.98 1.53
N GLN A 117 -5.82 12.12 0.84
CA GLN A 117 -6.73 13.25 1.00
C GLN A 117 -8.16 12.86 0.64
N GLN A 118 -8.36 12.22 -0.51
CA GLN A 118 -9.66 11.78 -0.96
C GLN A 118 -10.32 10.79 0.02
N CYS A 119 -9.56 9.81 0.52
CA CYS A 119 -10.07 8.86 1.51
C CYS A 119 -10.38 9.56 2.84
N TYR A 120 -9.51 10.45 3.30
CA TYR A 120 -9.66 11.16 4.58
C TYR A 120 -10.86 12.10 4.57
N PHE A 121 -11.04 12.91 3.53
CA PHE A 121 -12.15 13.87 3.46
C PHE A 121 -13.45 13.24 2.96
N GLY A 122 -13.37 12.16 2.18
CA GLY A 122 -14.54 11.50 1.59
C GLY A 122 -15.15 10.37 2.43
N VAL A 123 -14.39 9.75 3.34
CA VAL A 123 -14.84 8.56 4.07
C VAL A 123 -14.57 8.68 5.57
N SER A 124 -15.62 8.93 6.35
CA SER A 124 -15.55 9.14 7.81
C SER A 124 -14.87 8.00 8.59
N GLN A 125 -14.96 6.76 8.10
CA GLN A 125 -14.30 5.61 8.71
C GLN A 125 -12.79 5.64 8.51
N PHE A 126 -12.34 6.10 7.34
CA PHE A 126 -10.93 6.29 7.05
C PHE A 126 -10.37 7.50 7.79
N GLU A 127 -11.11 8.61 7.84
CA GLU A 127 -10.79 9.78 8.66
C GLU A 127 -10.51 9.36 10.12
N ARG A 128 -11.47 8.67 10.74
CA ARG A 128 -11.34 8.19 12.11
C ARG A 128 -10.14 7.25 12.28
N PHE A 129 -9.92 6.35 11.33
CA PHE A 129 -8.78 5.44 11.34
C PHE A 129 -7.45 6.21 11.34
N LEU A 130 -7.27 7.16 10.43
CA LEU A 130 -6.02 7.91 10.30
C LEU A 130 -5.79 8.84 11.50
N THR A 131 -6.83 9.54 11.95
CA THR A 131 -6.79 10.40 13.15
C THR A 131 -6.40 9.60 14.38
N THR A 132 -7.10 8.49 14.64
CA THR A 132 -6.82 7.62 15.80
C THR A 132 -5.41 7.03 15.74
N SER A 133 -4.97 6.58 14.56
CA SER A 133 -3.63 6.02 14.34
C SER A 133 -2.53 7.07 14.59
N SER A 134 -2.76 8.29 14.12
CA SER A 134 -1.86 9.43 14.30
C SER A 134 -1.73 9.83 15.77
N GLU A 135 -2.85 9.99 16.46
CA GLU A 135 -2.90 10.33 17.88
C GLU A 135 -2.20 9.29 18.75
N LYS A 136 -2.46 7.99 18.50
CA LYS A 136 -1.79 6.87 19.19
C LYS A 136 -0.26 6.95 19.09
N ARG A 137 0.27 7.57 18.03
CA ARG A 137 1.72 7.72 17.79
C ARG A 137 2.24 9.14 18.01
N GLY A 138 1.39 10.06 18.50
CA GLY A 138 1.77 11.44 18.79
C GLY A 138 2.04 12.30 17.56
N VAL A 139 1.47 11.97 16.40
CA VAL A 139 1.56 12.78 15.18
C VAL A 139 0.41 13.79 15.16
N ARG A 140 0.75 15.08 15.05
CA ARG A 140 -0.25 16.17 15.07
C ARG A 140 -0.98 16.33 13.75
N ASP A 141 -0.23 16.37 12.65
CA ASP A 141 -0.81 16.45 11.31
C ASP A 141 -1.02 15.02 10.79
N HIS A 142 -2.28 14.62 10.64
CA HIS A 142 -2.65 13.28 10.20
C HIS A 142 -2.17 12.99 8.77
N MET A 143 -1.99 14.03 7.95
CA MET A 143 -1.44 13.89 6.59
C MET A 143 0.06 13.57 6.60
N ASP A 144 0.76 13.90 7.69
CA ASP A 144 2.17 13.59 7.90
C ASP A 144 2.39 12.23 8.60
N PHE A 145 1.33 11.45 8.83
CA PHE A 145 1.41 10.19 9.58
C PHE A 145 2.30 9.15 8.90
N TYR A 146 2.11 8.94 7.60
CA TYR A 146 2.95 8.05 6.81
C TYR A 146 4.12 8.83 6.22
N GLN A 147 5.31 8.54 6.69
CA GLN A 147 6.53 9.13 6.15
C GLN A 147 7.39 8.03 5.54
N TYR A 148 7.99 8.30 4.40
CA TYR A 148 8.99 7.36 3.88
C TYR A 148 10.11 7.22 4.91
N PRO A 149 10.50 6.00 5.32
CA PRO A 149 11.50 5.81 6.36
C PRO A 149 12.82 6.45 5.93
N ALA A 150 13.16 7.56 6.57
CA ALA A 150 14.21 8.47 6.12
C ALA A 150 15.55 7.77 5.91
N ARG A 151 16.09 7.83 4.69
CA ARG A 151 17.54 7.79 4.47
C ARG A 151 18.05 9.21 4.74
N SER A 152 18.66 9.43 5.90
CA SER A 152 19.42 10.64 6.26
C SER A 152 18.78 12.00 5.88
N ARG A 153 18.40 12.81 6.88
CA ARG A 153 17.90 14.21 6.70
C ARG A 153 18.81 15.15 5.88
N LYS A 154 19.99 14.71 5.43
CA LYS A 154 20.98 15.51 4.72
C LYS A 154 20.72 15.65 3.22
N THR A 155 19.95 14.77 2.58
CA THR A 155 19.60 14.92 1.16
C THR A 155 18.10 15.15 1.01
N ARG A 156 17.71 16.25 0.34
CA ARG A 156 16.32 16.52 -0.11
C ARG A 156 15.94 15.63 -1.30
N GLU A 157 16.53 14.46 -1.40
CA GLU A 157 16.29 13.55 -2.50
C GLU A 157 14.91 12.92 -2.34
N LEU A 158 14.22 12.76 -3.46
CA LEU A 158 12.95 12.03 -3.48
C LEU A 158 13.19 10.59 -3.00
N PRO A 159 12.17 9.95 -2.40
CA PRO A 159 12.27 8.55 -2.05
C PRO A 159 12.63 7.68 -3.26
N ASP A 160 13.56 6.75 -3.08
CA ASP A 160 13.86 5.68 -4.03
C ASP A 160 12.74 4.62 -3.94
N TYR A 161 11.57 4.91 -4.52
CA TYR A 161 10.51 3.91 -4.62
C TYR A 161 10.98 2.75 -5.51
N HIS A 162 10.55 1.55 -5.14
CA HIS A 162 10.88 0.32 -5.84
C HIS A 162 9.89 -0.78 -5.47
N VAL A 163 9.86 -1.83 -6.29
CA VAL A 163 9.28 -3.13 -5.93
C VAL A 163 10.43 -4.09 -5.68
N THR A 164 10.52 -4.64 -4.47
CA THR A 164 11.55 -5.63 -4.15
C THR A 164 11.19 -6.97 -4.79
N ALA A 165 12.09 -7.54 -5.59
CA ALA A 165 11.94 -8.88 -6.16
C ALA A 165 12.60 -9.95 -5.27
N LYS A 166 13.80 -9.63 -4.75
CA LYS A 166 14.58 -10.51 -3.87
C LYS A 166 15.36 -9.70 -2.84
N TYR A 167 15.10 -9.93 -1.56
CA TYR A 167 15.96 -9.42 -0.50
C TYR A 167 17.16 -10.35 -0.28
N CYS A 168 18.36 -9.78 -0.28
CA CYS A 168 19.63 -10.50 -0.09
C CYS A 168 20.31 -10.18 1.25
N GLY A 169 19.91 -9.10 1.93
CA GLY A 169 20.44 -8.76 3.26
C GLY A 169 21.94 -8.45 3.28
N ARG A 170 22.55 -8.16 2.12
CA ARG A 170 24.01 -8.02 1.93
C ARG A 170 24.79 -9.31 2.15
N GLU A 171 24.13 -10.45 2.02
CA GLU A 171 24.75 -11.76 2.11
C GLU A 171 25.27 -12.19 0.73
N LYS A 172 26.52 -12.62 0.68
CA LYS A 172 27.20 -13.00 -0.56
C LYS A 172 26.51 -14.14 -1.31
N LEU A 173 26.06 -15.17 -0.59
CA LEU A 173 25.48 -16.37 -1.21
C LEU A 173 24.15 -16.07 -1.92
N PRO A 174 23.13 -15.46 -1.27
CA PRO A 174 21.90 -15.04 -1.95
C PRO A 174 22.14 -14.10 -3.14
N THR A 175 23.12 -13.19 -3.03
CA THR A 175 23.48 -12.29 -4.14
C THR A 175 24.05 -13.06 -5.33
N GLN A 176 24.94 -14.01 -5.09
CA GLN A 176 25.59 -14.78 -6.16
C GLN A 176 24.62 -15.76 -6.84
N GLU A 177 23.78 -16.45 -6.06
CA GLU A 177 22.80 -17.40 -6.61
C GLU A 177 21.79 -16.68 -7.50
N TYR A 178 21.14 -15.65 -6.96
CA TYR A 178 20.14 -14.88 -7.71
C TYR A 178 20.76 -14.11 -8.87
N GLY A 179 21.95 -13.56 -8.67
CA GLY A 179 22.71 -12.87 -9.69
C GLY A 179 23.16 -13.75 -10.85
N LYS A 180 23.51 -15.01 -10.59
CA LYS A 180 23.85 -15.99 -11.63
C LYS A 180 22.63 -16.34 -12.49
N GLU A 181 21.46 -16.41 -11.87
CA GLU A 181 20.21 -16.79 -12.53
C GLU A 181 19.64 -15.63 -13.35
N PHE A 182 19.54 -14.43 -12.77
CA PHE A 182 18.82 -13.28 -13.36
C PHE A 182 19.71 -12.07 -13.69
N GLY A 183 21.03 -12.16 -13.53
CA GLY A 183 21.95 -11.03 -13.75
C GLY A 183 21.94 -10.48 -15.18
N HIS A 184 21.62 -11.32 -16.17
CA HIS A 184 21.50 -10.91 -17.57
C HIS A 184 20.32 -9.97 -17.85
N LEU A 185 19.37 -9.83 -16.90
CA LEU A 185 18.22 -8.95 -17.00
C LEU A 185 18.46 -7.58 -16.32
N LEU A 186 19.62 -7.36 -15.71
CA LEU A 186 19.92 -6.10 -15.05
C LEU A 186 20.00 -4.95 -16.07
N GLY A 187 19.39 -3.82 -15.73
CA GLY A 187 19.29 -2.66 -16.61
C GLY A 187 18.12 -2.72 -17.60
N THR A 188 17.36 -3.82 -17.64
CA THR A 188 16.20 -3.93 -18.53
C THR A 188 15.00 -3.17 -17.98
N GLY A 189 14.28 -2.50 -18.86
CA GLY A 189 13.02 -1.84 -18.54
C GLY A 189 11.86 -2.84 -18.43
N SER A 190 10.96 -2.62 -17.47
CA SER A 190 9.78 -3.45 -17.24
C SER A 190 8.59 -2.59 -16.83
N ASN A 191 7.39 -3.02 -17.24
CA ASN A 191 6.14 -2.37 -16.87
C ASN A 191 5.64 -2.94 -15.54
N VAL A 192 5.42 -2.06 -14.56
CA VAL A 192 4.87 -2.42 -13.25
C VAL A 192 3.40 -2.01 -13.21
N HIS A 193 2.52 -2.98 -12.96
CA HIS A 193 1.08 -2.80 -12.93
C HIS A 193 0.61 -2.54 -11.50
N ILE A 194 0.22 -1.30 -11.21
CA ILE A 194 -0.35 -0.90 -9.93
C ILE A 194 -1.87 -1.08 -9.99
N ILE A 195 -2.39 -1.93 -9.11
CA ILE A 195 -3.81 -2.36 -9.12
C ILE A 195 -4.59 -1.85 -7.90
N GLY A 196 -3.91 -1.21 -6.95
CA GLY A 196 -4.54 -0.78 -5.70
C GLY A 196 -3.59 -0.05 -4.77
N LEU A 197 -4.14 0.49 -3.71
CA LEU A 197 -3.42 1.03 -2.57
C LEU A 197 -3.85 0.29 -1.30
N PHE A 198 -2.99 0.23 -0.30
CA PHE A 198 -3.33 -0.35 1.00
C PHE A 198 -2.85 0.53 2.15
N PHE A 199 -3.63 0.58 3.21
CA PHE A 199 -3.38 1.35 4.42
C PHE A 199 -3.55 0.45 5.64
N THR A 200 -2.58 0.50 6.56
CA THR A 200 -2.66 -0.14 7.89
C THR A 200 -2.18 0.86 8.95
N GLU A 201 -2.43 0.62 10.24
CA GLU A 201 -1.90 1.50 11.31
C GLU A 201 -0.35 1.63 11.33
N LYS A 202 0.37 0.87 10.49
CA LYS A 202 1.82 0.84 10.42
C LYS A 202 2.36 1.30 9.07
N THR A 203 1.71 0.97 7.94
CA THR A 203 2.27 1.18 6.61
C THR A 203 1.23 1.59 5.58
N PHE A 204 1.72 2.25 4.53
CA PHE A 204 0.97 2.67 3.36
C PHE A 204 1.77 2.35 2.10
N GLY A 205 1.13 1.75 1.10
CA GLY A 205 1.79 1.40 -0.15
C GLY A 205 0.86 1.12 -1.31
N PHE A 206 1.46 0.92 -2.48
CA PHE A 206 0.77 0.45 -3.67
C PHE A 206 0.84 -1.08 -3.76
N ARG A 207 -0.25 -1.68 -4.24
CA ARG A 207 -0.33 -3.11 -4.57
C ARG A 207 0.02 -3.31 -6.04
N VAL A 208 0.91 -4.26 -6.30
CA VAL A 208 1.43 -4.53 -7.65
C VAL A 208 0.99 -5.90 -8.12
N LYS A 209 0.50 -5.96 -9.36
CA LYS A 209 0.30 -7.20 -10.10
C LYS A 209 1.57 -7.48 -10.90
N LEU A 210 2.18 -8.64 -10.65
CA LEU A 210 3.34 -9.09 -11.44
C LEU A 210 2.87 -9.65 -12.78
N THR A 211 3.60 -9.36 -13.84
CA THR A 211 3.39 -9.98 -15.16
C THR A 211 3.95 -11.40 -15.20
N PRO A 212 3.57 -12.24 -16.18
CA PRO A 212 4.15 -13.58 -16.35
C PRO A 212 5.69 -13.58 -16.43
N GLN A 213 6.29 -12.54 -17.01
CA GLN A 213 7.75 -12.39 -17.12
C GLN A 213 8.39 -11.98 -15.79
N GLN A 214 7.66 -11.29 -14.91
CA GLN A 214 8.16 -10.84 -13.61
C GLN A 214 8.02 -11.90 -12.52
N ILE A 215 7.04 -12.81 -12.64
CA ILE A 215 6.79 -13.87 -11.65
C ILE A 215 8.03 -14.74 -11.38
N PRO A 216 8.79 -15.22 -12.39
CA PRO A 216 10.00 -16.01 -12.15
C PRO A 216 11.12 -15.27 -11.40
N LEU A 217 11.20 -13.94 -11.54
CA LEU A 217 12.19 -13.12 -10.86
C LEU A 217 11.81 -12.91 -9.39
N PHE A 218 10.53 -13.02 -9.04
CA PHE A 218 10.05 -12.74 -7.70
C PHE A 218 10.26 -13.94 -6.78
N ASP A 219 10.95 -13.77 -5.65
CA ASP A 219 11.21 -14.87 -4.72
C ASP A 219 9.91 -15.36 -4.05
N GLU A 220 9.45 -16.56 -4.45
CA GLU A 220 8.21 -17.17 -3.97
C GLU A 220 8.21 -17.52 -2.47
N LYS A 221 9.35 -17.51 -1.76
CA LYS A 221 9.32 -17.58 -0.29
C LYS A 221 8.58 -16.39 0.33
N ASP A 222 8.38 -15.34 -0.46
CA ASP A 222 7.49 -14.23 -0.15
C ASP A 222 6.16 -14.24 -0.91
N ALA A 223 5.84 -15.24 -1.73
CA ALA A 223 4.57 -15.33 -2.46
C ALA A 223 3.80 -16.61 -2.09
N SER A 224 3.00 -16.60 -1.02
CA SER A 224 2.01 -17.67 -0.86
C SER A 224 0.81 -17.28 0.00
N THR A 225 -0.34 -17.13 -0.65
CA THR A 225 -1.60 -17.73 -0.19
C THR A 225 -2.32 -18.26 -1.43
N LYS A 226 -2.46 -19.59 -1.56
CA LYS A 226 -3.28 -20.18 -2.63
C LYS A 226 -4.74 -19.79 -2.39
N CYS A 227 -5.37 -19.12 -3.35
CA CYS A 227 -6.83 -18.96 -3.35
C CYS A 227 -7.48 -20.35 -3.36
N ARG A 228 -8.07 -20.77 -2.24
CA ARG A 228 -8.95 -21.96 -2.23
C ARG A 228 -10.32 -21.52 -2.73
N SER A 229 -10.53 -21.64 -4.03
CA SER A 229 -11.84 -21.50 -4.65
C SER A 229 -12.80 -22.53 -4.06
N LYS A 230 -13.63 -22.13 -3.09
CA LYS A 230 -14.89 -22.82 -2.81
C LYS A 230 -16.02 -21.85 -3.05
N SER A 231 -16.71 -22.11 -4.15
CA SER A 231 -17.93 -21.47 -4.59
C SER A 231 -18.99 -21.41 -3.49
N SER A 232 -19.39 -20.20 -3.10
CA SER A 232 -20.78 -19.94 -2.71
C SER A 232 -21.08 -18.48 -3.03
N ALA A 233 -22.15 -18.29 -3.80
CA ALA A 233 -22.55 -17.06 -4.44
C ALA A 233 -22.65 -15.85 -3.47
N GLN A 234 -21.96 -14.77 -3.81
CA GLN A 234 -22.43 -13.41 -3.56
C GLN A 234 -21.78 -12.44 -4.53
N THR A 235 -22.60 -11.52 -5.01
CA THR A 235 -22.42 -10.62 -6.16
C THR A 235 -21.23 -9.67 -5.98
N ILE A 236 -20.06 -10.07 -6.46
CA ILE A 236 -18.93 -9.19 -6.79
C ILE A 236 -19.11 -8.79 -8.27
N PRO A 237 -18.87 -7.53 -8.70
CA PRO A 237 -18.85 -7.21 -10.11
C PRO A 237 -17.73 -7.98 -10.80
N SER A 238 -18.17 -8.88 -11.67
CA SER A 238 -17.50 -9.46 -12.84
C SER A 238 -16.24 -10.32 -12.64
N LYS A 239 -16.52 -11.64 -12.72
CA LYS A 239 -15.70 -12.74 -13.23
C LYS A 239 -14.71 -12.34 -14.34
N SER A 240 -13.40 -12.54 -14.11
CA SER A 240 -12.44 -13.10 -15.09
C SER A 240 -11.02 -13.39 -14.56
N HIS A 241 -10.75 -13.49 -13.26
CA HIS A 241 -9.40 -13.84 -12.80
C HIS A 241 -9.43 -14.69 -11.53
N CYS A 242 -9.75 -15.97 -11.68
CA CYS A 242 -9.60 -16.96 -10.62
C CYS A 242 -8.51 -17.98 -10.97
N ASP A 243 -7.38 -17.51 -11.49
CA ASP A 243 -6.09 -18.22 -11.56
C ASP A 243 -4.89 -17.32 -11.16
N ASP A 244 -5.14 -16.05 -10.82
CA ASP A 244 -4.08 -15.11 -10.43
C ASP A 244 -3.64 -15.39 -9.00
N LYS A 245 -2.44 -15.93 -8.83
CA LYS A 245 -1.73 -15.88 -7.54
C LYS A 245 -1.72 -14.43 -7.05
N ILE A 246 -2.35 -14.16 -5.92
CA ILE A 246 -2.33 -12.83 -5.32
C ILE A 246 -0.89 -12.55 -4.87
N SER A 247 -0.22 -11.62 -5.55
CA SER A 247 1.19 -11.28 -5.29
C SER A 247 1.35 -10.39 -4.05
N ARG A 248 2.44 -10.62 -3.31
CA ARG A 248 2.93 -9.71 -2.25
C ARG A 248 3.80 -8.57 -2.78
N ALA A 249 3.94 -8.47 -4.11
CA ALA A 249 4.62 -7.36 -4.74
C ALA A 249 3.93 -6.04 -4.40
N HIS A 250 4.73 -5.07 -3.94
CA HIS A 250 4.24 -3.78 -3.48
C HIS A 250 5.30 -2.71 -3.62
N ILE A 251 4.85 -1.45 -3.55
CA ILE A 251 5.70 -0.28 -3.42
C ILE A 251 5.42 0.32 -2.04
N THR A 252 6.44 0.40 -1.19
CA THR A 252 6.30 1.09 0.10
C THR A 252 6.35 2.60 -0.13
N ILE A 253 5.27 3.30 0.22
CA ILE A 253 5.19 4.76 0.10
C ILE A 253 5.50 5.44 1.43
N GLY A 254 4.96 4.92 2.53
CA GLY A 254 5.20 5.50 3.84
C GLY A 254 5.01 4.52 4.98
N CYS A 255 5.61 4.87 6.10
CA CYS A 255 5.59 4.12 7.34
C CYS A 255 5.20 5.06 8.47
N ALA A 256 4.44 4.53 9.43
CA ALA A 256 4.17 5.23 10.67
C ALA A 256 5.48 5.44 11.47
N PRO A 257 5.52 6.37 12.45
CA PRO A 257 6.71 6.59 13.27
C PRO A 257 7.27 5.29 13.89
N ASN A 258 8.59 5.12 13.76
CA ASN A 258 9.36 3.96 14.22
C ASN A 258 9.02 2.63 13.52
N VAL A 259 8.31 2.64 12.40
CA VAL A 259 8.07 1.47 11.56
C VAL A 259 9.10 1.42 10.42
N LYS A 260 9.57 0.22 10.10
CA LYS A 260 10.54 -0.03 9.02
C LYS A 260 9.83 -0.46 7.74
N ALA A 261 10.41 -0.15 6.58
CA ALA A 261 9.81 -0.42 5.26
C ALA A 261 9.42 -1.89 5.04
N TYR A 262 10.21 -2.87 5.52
CA TYR A 262 9.89 -4.29 5.32
C TYR A 262 8.54 -4.69 5.91
N GLN A 263 8.02 -3.93 6.90
CA GLN A 263 6.72 -4.19 7.50
C GLN A 263 5.59 -4.08 6.47
N ALA A 264 5.75 -3.28 5.41
CA ALA A 264 4.72 -3.11 4.38
C ALA A 264 4.42 -4.43 3.65
N GLY A 265 5.45 -5.24 3.40
CA GLY A 265 5.28 -6.56 2.79
C GLY A 265 4.61 -7.59 3.71
N GLU A 266 4.77 -7.45 5.02
CA GLU A 266 4.05 -8.28 6.02
C GLU A 266 2.61 -7.81 6.17
N ASP A 267 2.38 -6.50 6.24
CA ASP A 267 1.04 -5.92 6.33
C ASP A 267 0.19 -6.26 5.11
N LEU A 268 0.77 -6.19 3.90
CA LEU A 268 0.06 -6.60 2.67
C LEU A 268 -0.26 -8.09 2.68
N LYS A 269 0.61 -8.94 3.23
CA LYS A 269 0.35 -10.39 3.36
C LYS A 269 -0.87 -10.63 4.24
N ASP A 270 -0.89 -9.99 5.41
CA ASP A 270 -2.01 -10.09 6.34
C ASP A 270 -3.31 -9.64 5.67
N LEU A 271 -3.26 -8.55 4.90
CA LEU A 271 -4.40 -8.06 4.12
C LEU A 271 -4.90 -9.05 3.05
N ILE A 272 -4.00 -9.65 2.28
CA ILE A 272 -4.35 -10.69 1.29
C ILE A 272 -4.98 -11.91 1.97
N ASP A 273 -4.45 -12.29 3.13
CA ASP A 273 -5.04 -13.33 3.96
C ASP A 273 -6.44 -12.96 4.46
N LEU A 274 -6.69 -11.69 4.78
CA LEU A 274 -8.02 -11.20 5.14
C LEU A 274 -8.99 -11.22 3.96
N GLU A 275 -8.53 -10.86 2.75
CA GLU A 275 -9.32 -10.93 1.52
C GLU A 275 -9.76 -12.38 1.19
N THR A 276 -8.88 -13.35 1.42
CA THR A 276 -9.13 -14.76 1.10
C THR A 276 -9.98 -15.49 2.15
N ARG A 277 -10.04 -14.96 3.39
CA ARG A 277 -10.86 -15.53 4.46
C ARG A 277 -12.31 -15.03 4.35
N VAL A 278 -13.23 -15.96 4.08
CA VAL A 278 -14.65 -15.68 3.85
C VAL A 278 -15.31 -14.88 5.00
N GLN A 279 -15.93 -13.75 4.63
CA GLN A 279 -17.03 -12.98 5.27
C GLN A 279 -16.91 -12.46 6.70
N SER A 280 -15.96 -12.89 7.54
CA SER A 280 -15.95 -12.49 8.97
C SER A 280 -15.18 -11.20 9.30
N VAL A 281 -14.42 -10.64 8.34
CA VAL A 281 -13.55 -9.46 8.58
C VAL A 281 -13.87 -8.28 7.65
N PHE A 282 -14.59 -8.52 6.55
CA PHE A 282 -15.11 -7.45 5.71
C PHE A 282 -16.11 -6.60 6.49
N THR A 283 -15.97 -5.27 6.41
CA THR A 283 -16.88 -4.35 7.09
C THR A 283 -17.73 -3.58 6.11
N ALA A 284 -17.12 -2.88 5.15
CA ALA A 284 -17.83 -2.02 4.20
C ALA A 284 -16.99 -1.70 2.97
N ASP A 285 -17.68 -1.32 1.89
CA ASP A 285 -17.10 -0.72 0.68
C ASP A 285 -17.61 0.73 0.55
N TYR A 286 -16.73 1.63 0.12
CA TYR A 286 -17.00 3.04 -0.12
C TYR A 286 -16.55 3.39 -1.53
N THR A 287 -17.41 4.03 -2.32
CA THR A 287 -17.05 4.55 -3.64
C THR A 287 -16.38 5.91 -3.49
N LEU A 288 -15.18 6.05 -4.05
CA LEU A 288 -14.45 7.31 -4.13
C LEU A 288 -14.93 8.14 -5.34
N GLU A 289 -14.62 9.43 -5.36
CA GLU A 289 -15.12 10.37 -6.39
C GLU A 289 -14.66 9.99 -7.81
N ASN A 290 -13.51 9.33 -7.93
CA ASN A 290 -12.97 8.85 -9.21
C ASN A 290 -13.58 7.50 -9.66
N GLY A 291 -14.53 6.95 -8.90
CA GLY A 291 -15.17 5.66 -9.16
C GLY A 291 -14.43 4.44 -8.60
N ASP A 292 -13.31 4.64 -7.92
CA ASP A 292 -12.59 3.56 -7.23
C ASP A 292 -13.32 3.11 -5.97
N VAL A 293 -12.94 1.93 -5.46
CA VAL A 293 -13.58 1.35 -4.27
C VAL A 293 -12.57 1.29 -3.13
N LEU A 294 -12.83 2.02 -2.05
CA LEU A 294 -12.16 1.88 -0.77
C LEU A 294 -12.89 0.82 0.06
N ARG A 295 -12.23 -0.31 0.32
CA ARG A 295 -12.72 -1.40 1.16
C ARG A 295 -12.11 -1.35 2.55
N GLN A 296 -12.96 -1.53 3.57
CA GLN A 296 -12.57 -1.63 4.96
C GLN A 296 -12.47 -3.08 5.43
N PHE A 297 -11.37 -3.39 6.10
CA PHE A 297 -11.15 -4.65 6.80
C PHE A 297 -11.03 -4.44 8.30
N GLY A 298 -11.55 -5.38 9.08
CA GLY A 298 -11.56 -5.33 10.54
C GLY A 298 -12.73 -4.50 11.08
N ARG A 299 -13.27 -4.92 12.24
CA ARG A 299 -14.49 -4.37 12.84
C ARG A 299 -14.45 -2.86 13.10
N PHE A 300 -13.24 -2.29 13.17
CA PHE A 300 -13.01 -0.86 13.41
C PHE A 300 -12.11 -0.19 12.35
N GLY A 301 -11.90 -0.85 11.20
CA GLY A 301 -11.04 -0.31 10.14
C GLY A 301 -9.57 -0.43 10.48
N ASP A 302 -9.13 -1.64 10.84
CA ASP A 302 -7.72 -1.92 11.15
C ASP A 302 -6.85 -1.77 9.90
N ALA A 303 -7.46 -1.95 8.72
CA ALA A 303 -6.84 -1.73 7.44
C ALA A 303 -7.85 -1.35 6.35
N PHE A 304 -7.36 -0.70 5.31
CA PHE A 304 -8.13 -0.31 4.13
C PHE A 304 -7.39 -0.67 2.85
N ILE A 305 -8.13 -1.00 1.80
CA ILE A 305 -7.59 -1.21 0.45
C ILE A 305 -8.40 -0.37 -0.54
N VAL A 306 -7.73 0.41 -1.37
CA VAL A 306 -8.33 1.01 -2.56
C VAL A 306 -8.14 0.04 -3.72
N TYR A 307 -9.23 -0.41 -4.32
CA TYR A 307 -9.23 -1.10 -5.60
C TYR A 307 -9.44 -0.08 -6.70
N LEU A 308 -8.45 0.03 -7.58
CA LEU A 308 -8.51 0.96 -8.70
C LEU A 308 -9.46 0.42 -9.75
N SER A 309 -10.34 1.28 -10.25
CA SER A 309 -11.19 1.02 -11.42
C SER A 309 -10.35 0.91 -12.71
N LYS A 310 -9.19 1.59 -12.74
CA LYS A 310 -8.19 1.53 -13.80
C LYS A 310 -6.80 1.38 -13.19
N GLN A 311 -6.07 0.35 -13.61
CA GLN A 311 -4.68 0.16 -13.17
C GLN A 311 -3.76 1.26 -13.70
N PHE A 312 -2.73 1.62 -12.93
CA PHE A 312 -1.62 2.43 -13.44
C PHE A 312 -0.52 1.51 -13.95
N ILE A 313 0.06 1.84 -15.10
CA ILE A 313 1.23 1.15 -15.64
C ILE A 313 2.37 2.15 -15.61
N VAL A 314 3.43 1.81 -14.88
CA VAL A 314 4.62 2.66 -14.75
C VAL A 314 5.86 1.88 -15.14
N ASN A 315 6.80 2.53 -15.82
CA ASN A 315 8.06 1.90 -16.20
C ASN A 315 9.05 1.91 -15.02
N ALA A 316 9.75 0.79 -14.86
CA ALA A 316 10.82 0.62 -13.89
C ALA A 316 11.98 -0.14 -14.52
N GLU A 317 13.17 0.03 -13.97
CA GLU A 317 14.35 -0.72 -14.38
C GLU A 317 14.60 -1.87 -13.41
N PHE A 318 14.79 -3.09 -13.91
CA PHE A 318 15.20 -4.20 -13.07
C PHE A 318 16.68 -4.05 -12.71
N ASN A 319 16.97 -3.81 -11.44
CA ASN A 319 18.31 -3.54 -10.96
C ASN A 319 18.47 -3.96 -9.48
N PHE A 320 19.57 -3.57 -8.85
CA PHE A 320 19.84 -3.88 -7.45
C PHE A 320 20.22 -2.62 -6.64
N LYS A 321 20.08 -2.73 -5.32
CA LYS A 321 20.58 -1.73 -4.36
C LYS A 321 21.59 -2.39 -3.42
N THR A 322 22.64 -1.67 -3.06
CA THR A 322 23.68 -2.07 -2.09
C THR A 322 23.47 -1.43 -0.70
#